data_AF-A0A2D8YXC3-F1
#
_entry.id   AF-A0A2D8YXC3-F1
#
_cell.length_a   1.000
_cell.length_b   1.000
_cell.length_c   1.000
_cell.angle_alpha   90.00
_cell.angle_beta   90.00
_cell.angle_gamma   90.00
#
_symmetry.space_group_name_H-M   'P 1'
#
loop_
_entity.id
_entity.type
_entity.pdbx_description
1 polymer ?
#
loop_
_entity_poly.entity_id
_entity_poly.type
_entity_poly.pdbx_seq_one_letter_code
_entity_poly.pdbx_strand_id
1 'polypeptide(L)'
;MRAGIDLGGTKIEGLVLNGAGIPLARRRIAAPQGDYQATIRAICDVIRDLEAEAGPVGHVGVGIPGTISPATRLVKNANSTWLIGHPFDVDLESALGRPVRLANDANCFAVSEAADGAAQGAAAVFGVILGTGVGGGIALNGRPVSGLNAVAGEWGHNPLPWPRDDERPGPRCYCGLSGCIETFLSGPALAHDHLTATGENLSPPDIAARAEAGDAAADATLARYEDRLARALATVINLLDPDAIVLGGGLSNLSRLYANVPRLWGKWVFSDEVATRLVPARHGDASGVRGAAWLWPAEISSRP
;
A
#
# COMPACT_ATOMS: atom_id res chain seq x y z
N MET A 1 -0.22 24.67 3.30
CA MET A 1 0.80 23.62 3.16
C MET A 1 0.45 22.47 4.09
N ARG A 2 0.94 21.27 3.81
CA ARG A 2 0.68 20.07 4.62
C ARG A 2 1.95 19.23 4.72
N ALA A 3 2.20 18.67 5.90
CA ALA A 3 3.32 17.75 6.11
C ALA A 3 2.82 16.31 6.17
N GLY A 4 3.58 15.43 5.55
CA GLY A 4 3.43 13.99 5.65
C GLY A 4 4.67 13.40 6.31
N ILE A 5 4.46 12.41 7.17
CA ILE A 5 5.49 11.57 7.74
C ILE A 5 5.20 10.13 7.34
N ASP A 6 6.20 9.41 6.87
CA ASP A 6 6.16 7.96 6.68
C ASP A 6 7.12 7.32 7.68
N LEU A 7 6.56 6.61 8.66
CA LEU A 7 7.30 5.89 9.67
C LEU A 7 7.45 4.43 9.25
N GLY A 8 8.65 4.06 8.79
CA GLY A 8 9.04 2.67 8.59
C GLY A 8 9.74 2.08 9.81
N GLY A 9 10.06 0.77 9.76
CA GLY A 9 10.81 0.09 10.83
C GLY A 9 12.29 0.51 10.93
N THR A 10 12.85 1.13 9.89
CA THR A 10 14.28 1.52 9.84
C THR A 10 14.49 3.00 9.55
N LYS A 11 13.51 3.68 8.97
CA LYS A 11 13.64 5.06 8.50
C LYS A 11 12.35 5.83 8.80
N ILE A 12 12.50 7.11 9.09
CA ILE A 12 11.42 8.10 9.07
C ILE A 12 11.68 8.99 7.87
N GLU A 13 10.67 9.18 7.05
CA GLU A 13 10.68 10.15 5.98
C GLU A 13 9.62 11.22 6.22
N GLY A 14 9.98 12.49 6.00
CA GLY A 14 9.07 13.61 6.08
C GLY A 14 9.09 14.44 4.80
N LEU A 15 7.93 14.99 4.45
CA LEU A 15 7.72 15.79 3.25
C LEU A 15 6.73 16.92 3.52
N VAL A 16 7.01 18.12 3.01
CA VAL A 16 6.03 19.21 2.95
C VAL A 16 5.55 19.39 1.52
N LEU A 17 4.23 19.40 1.35
CA LEU A 17 3.57 19.67 0.07
C LEU A 17 2.88 21.05 0.10
N ASN A 18 2.97 21.76 -1.01
CA ASN A 18 2.10 22.92 -1.27
C ASN A 18 0.67 22.47 -1.65
N GLY A 19 -0.22 23.44 -1.89
CA GLY A 19 -1.63 23.14 -2.25
C GLY A 19 -1.78 22.31 -3.52
N ALA A 20 -0.87 22.46 -4.47
CA ALA A 20 -0.83 21.75 -5.75
C ALA A 20 -0.11 20.39 -5.69
N GLY A 21 0.30 19.92 -4.51
CA GLY A 21 1.02 18.65 -4.37
C GLY A 21 2.51 18.72 -4.73
N ILE A 22 3.08 19.92 -4.88
CA ILE A 22 4.51 20.09 -5.17
C ILE A 22 5.32 20.00 -3.86
N PRO A 23 6.36 19.14 -3.80
CA PRO A 23 7.31 19.10 -2.68
C PRO A 23 8.02 20.44 -2.46
N LEU A 24 7.99 20.94 -1.22
CA LEU A 24 8.71 22.15 -0.79
C LEU A 24 9.93 21.83 0.07
N ALA A 25 9.85 20.79 0.89
CA ALA A 25 10.96 20.30 1.71
C ALA A 25 10.81 18.79 1.92
N ARG A 26 11.94 18.09 2.06
CA ARG A 26 11.99 16.64 2.32
C ARG A 26 13.13 16.32 3.27
N ARG A 27 12.88 15.42 4.22
CA ARG A 27 13.88 14.93 5.17
C ARG A 27 13.74 13.43 5.34
N ARG A 28 14.87 12.75 5.55
CA ARG A 28 14.90 11.32 5.84
C ARG A 28 15.95 11.07 6.91
N ILE A 29 15.55 10.39 7.97
CA ILE A 29 16.41 10.03 9.10
C ILE A 29 16.28 8.54 9.41
N ALA A 30 17.22 7.99 10.18
CA ALA A 30 17.04 6.66 10.76
C ALA A 30 15.90 6.70 11.79
N ALA A 31 15.02 5.69 11.77
CA ALA A 31 13.98 5.55 12.77
C ALA A 31 14.60 5.04 14.08
N PRO A 32 14.31 5.67 15.24
CA PRO A 32 14.62 5.07 16.54
C PRO A 32 13.91 3.72 16.67
N GLN A 33 14.66 2.66 16.93
CA GLN A 33 14.11 1.31 17.04
C GLN A 33 13.95 0.92 18.52
N GLY A 34 12.82 0.29 18.84
CA GLY A 34 12.55 -0.20 20.19
C GLY A 34 12.22 0.87 21.23
N ASP A 35 12.13 2.15 20.83
CA ASP A 35 11.85 3.26 21.74
C ASP A 35 10.71 4.15 21.19
N TYR A 36 9.56 4.02 21.85
CA TYR A 36 8.35 4.78 21.54
C TYR A 36 8.52 6.29 21.71
N GLN A 37 9.12 6.73 22.82
CA GLN A 37 9.26 8.15 23.12
C GLN A 37 10.33 8.81 22.25
N ALA A 38 11.40 8.09 21.92
CA ALA A 38 12.37 8.56 20.93
C ALA A 38 11.76 8.68 19.54
N THR A 39 10.84 7.77 19.16
CA THR A 39 10.11 7.85 17.89
C THR A 39 9.28 9.13 17.79
N ILE A 40 8.51 9.46 18.84
CA ILE A 40 7.71 10.70 18.88
C ILE A 40 8.63 11.93 18.73
N ARG A 41 9.70 12.00 19.54
CA ARG A 41 10.67 13.12 19.47
C ARG A 41 11.28 13.27 18.07
N ALA A 42 11.69 12.16 17.47
CA ALA A 42 12.27 12.15 16.12
C ALA A 42 11.28 12.69 15.07
N ILE A 43 9.99 12.35 15.18
CA ILE A 43 8.97 12.91 14.28
C ILE A 43 8.80 14.41 14.50
N CYS A 44 8.74 14.87 15.75
CA CYS A 44 8.69 16.30 16.06
C CYS A 44 9.90 17.06 15.49
N ASP A 45 11.10 16.48 15.58
CA ASP A 45 12.34 17.06 15.04
C ASP A 45 12.27 17.17 13.51
N VAL A 46 11.85 16.10 12.83
CA VAL A 46 11.66 16.12 11.36
C VAL A 46 10.66 17.20 10.94
N ILE A 47 9.53 17.35 11.65
CA ILE A 47 8.55 18.39 11.35
C ILE A 47 9.15 19.79 11.53
N ARG A 48 9.89 20.04 12.63
CA ARG A 48 10.55 21.34 12.85
C ARG A 48 11.56 21.67 11.75
N ASP A 49 12.37 20.69 11.35
CA ASP A 49 13.37 20.87 10.28
C ASP A 49 12.72 21.17 8.93
N LEU A 50 11.60 20.50 8.64
CA LEU A 50 10.81 20.76 7.43
C LEU A 50 10.19 22.16 7.44
N GLU A 51 9.66 22.60 8.58
CA GLU A 51 9.07 23.94 8.73
C GLU A 51 10.12 25.06 8.63
N ALA A 52 11.34 24.81 9.10
CA ALA A 52 12.45 25.75 8.96
C ALA A 52 12.82 25.99 7.48
N GLU A 53 12.62 25.01 6.60
CA GLU A 53 12.91 25.12 5.17
C GLU A 53 11.70 25.61 4.35
N ALA A 54 10.51 25.04 4.57
CA ALA A 54 9.33 25.30 3.74
C ALA A 54 8.38 26.35 4.32
N GLY A 55 8.58 26.78 5.57
CA GLY A 55 7.63 27.59 6.34
C GLY A 55 6.62 26.74 7.14
N PRO A 56 5.80 27.39 7.97
CA PRO A 56 4.93 26.71 8.94
C PRO A 56 3.85 25.87 8.26
N VAL A 57 3.58 24.68 8.80
CA VAL A 57 2.53 23.77 8.31
C VAL A 57 1.37 23.66 9.31
N GLY A 58 0.13 23.81 8.83
CA GLY A 58 -1.05 23.71 9.71
C GLY A 58 -1.48 22.27 10.01
N HIS A 59 -1.09 21.32 9.16
CA HIS A 59 -1.61 19.95 9.18
C HIS A 59 -0.49 18.94 9.03
N VAL A 60 -0.50 17.92 9.88
CA VAL A 60 0.45 16.81 9.88
C VAL A 60 -0.30 15.51 9.73
N GLY A 61 0.00 14.75 8.68
CA GLY A 61 -0.44 13.37 8.58
C GLY A 61 0.74 12.41 8.70
N VAL A 62 0.47 11.22 9.22
CA VAL A 62 1.49 10.23 9.53
C VAL A 62 1.03 8.87 9.02
N GLY A 63 1.82 8.26 8.15
CA GLY A 63 1.73 6.86 7.76
C GLY A 63 2.51 6.02 8.76
N ILE A 64 1.89 4.94 9.26
CA ILE A 64 2.55 3.98 10.13
C ILE A 64 2.42 2.56 9.56
N PRO A 65 3.35 1.65 9.89
CA PRO A 65 3.33 0.29 9.38
C PRO A 65 2.51 -0.56 10.35
N GLY A 66 1.25 -0.17 10.56
CA GLY A 66 0.30 -0.69 11.55
C GLY A 66 -1.02 0.10 11.55
N THR A 67 -1.94 -0.20 12.46
CA THR A 67 -3.24 0.48 12.52
C THR A 67 -3.70 0.75 13.95
N ILE A 68 -4.50 1.79 14.16
CA ILE A 68 -5.13 2.04 15.46
C ILE A 68 -6.34 1.13 15.61
N SER A 69 -6.35 0.35 16.68
CA SER A 69 -7.50 -0.50 17.05
C SER A 69 -8.70 0.37 17.45
N PRO A 70 -9.87 0.23 16.81
CA PRO A 70 -11.08 0.92 17.24
C PRO A 70 -11.51 0.55 18.67
N ALA A 71 -11.23 -0.68 19.09
CA ALA A 71 -11.64 -1.19 20.40
C ALA A 71 -10.79 -0.67 21.56
N THR A 72 -9.48 -0.54 21.37
CA THR A 72 -8.56 -0.14 22.45
C THR A 72 -8.03 1.28 22.29
N ARG A 73 -8.17 1.89 21.10
CA ARG A 73 -7.54 3.17 20.73
C ARG A 73 -6.01 3.14 20.81
N LEU A 74 -5.43 1.94 20.70
CA LEU A 74 -3.98 1.71 20.71
C LEU A 74 -3.54 1.13 19.36
N VAL A 75 -2.29 1.35 18.99
CA VAL A 75 -1.70 0.73 17.80
C VAL A 75 -1.68 -0.80 17.94
N LYS A 76 -2.03 -1.50 16.86
CA LYS A 76 -1.95 -2.96 16.70
C LYS A 76 -1.34 -3.33 15.35
N ASN A 77 -0.94 -4.60 15.21
CA ASN A 77 -0.46 -5.22 13.97
C ASN A 77 0.64 -4.40 13.29
N ALA A 78 1.59 -3.90 14.08
CA ALA A 78 2.66 -3.06 13.57
C ALA A 78 3.98 -3.80 13.44
N ASN A 79 4.69 -3.63 12.32
CA ASN A 79 6.06 -4.13 12.17
C ASN A 79 7.04 -3.36 13.07
N SER A 80 6.78 -2.07 13.28
CA SER A 80 7.42 -1.27 14.35
C SER A 80 6.79 -1.62 15.69
N THR A 81 7.18 -2.77 16.25
CA THR A 81 6.49 -3.42 17.38
C THR A 81 6.44 -2.57 18.65
N TRP A 82 7.39 -1.65 18.85
CA TRP A 82 7.40 -0.72 19.98
C TRP A 82 6.29 0.33 19.94
N LEU A 83 5.54 0.43 18.83
CA LEU A 83 4.32 1.24 18.76
C LEU A 83 3.12 0.49 19.35
N ILE A 84 3.13 -0.85 19.33
CA ILE A 84 1.97 -1.67 19.70
C ILE A 84 1.59 -1.40 21.16
N GLY A 85 0.30 -1.20 21.41
CA GLY A 85 -0.22 -0.94 22.75
C GLY A 85 -0.10 0.52 23.22
N HIS A 86 0.33 1.44 22.35
CA HIS A 86 0.40 2.86 22.66
C HIS A 86 -0.63 3.71 21.90
N PRO A 87 -1.10 4.83 22.49
CA PRO A 87 -2.05 5.77 21.88
C PRO A 87 -1.32 6.80 20.99
N PHE A 88 -0.72 6.31 19.91
CA PHE A 88 0.24 7.08 19.11
C PHE A 88 -0.32 8.34 18.45
N ASP A 89 -1.61 8.37 18.07
CA ASP A 89 -2.30 9.59 17.64
C ASP A 89 -2.24 10.65 18.74
N VAL A 90 -2.73 10.29 19.91
CA VAL A 90 -2.92 11.22 21.03
C VAL A 90 -1.59 11.78 21.52
N ASP A 91 -0.59 10.91 21.69
CA ASP A 91 0.71 11.34 22.21
C ASP A 91 1.44 12.25 21.20
N LEU A 92 1.30 11.98 19.90
CA LEU A 92 1.92 12.79 18.86
C LEU A 92 1.20 14.13 18.66
N GLU A 93 -0.14 14.15 18.76
CA GLU A 93 -0.92 15.40 18.80
C GLU A 93 -0.51 16.27 19.99
N SER A 94 -0.36 15.68 21.17
CA SER A 94 0.08 16.39 22.37
C SER A 94 1.51 16.92 22.21
N ALA A 95 2.43 16.15 21.63
CA ALA A 95 3.82 16.55 21.44
C ALA A 95 3.97 17.66 20.39
N LEU A 96 3.16 17.65 19.33
CA LEU A 96 3.18 18.66 18.27
C LEU A 96 2.33 19.90 18.57
N GLY A 97 1.40 19.81 19.53
CA GLY A 97 0.46 20.90 19.87
C GLY A 97 -0.55 21.22 18.77
N ARG A 98 -0.83 20.27 17.88
CA ARG A 98 -1.75 20.45 16.73
C ARG A 98 -2.32 19.11 16.24
N PRO A 99 -3.43 19.12 15.49
CA PRO A 99 -4.08 17.90 15.03
C PRO A 99 -3.18 17.03 14.14
N VAL A 100 -3.27 15.71 14.33
CA VAL A 100 -2.53 14.69 13.56
C VAL A 100 -3.50 13.65 13.04
N ARG A 101 -3.37 13.30 11.75
CA ARG A 101 -4.10 12.15 11.18
C ARG A 101 -3.14 11.00 10.96
N LEU A 102 -3.50 9.83 11.50
CA LEU A 102 -2.80 8.58 11.26
C LEU A 102 -3.54 7.72 10.24
N ALA A 103 -2.77 7.05 9.39
CA ALA A 103 -3.27 5.97 8.54
C ALA A 103 -2.18 4.89 8.41
N ASN A 104 -2.58 3.68 8.01
CA ASN A 104 -1.61 2.67 7.63
C ASN A 104 -0.92 3.06 6.30
N ASP A 105 0.25 2.50 6.06
CA ASP A 105 1.06 2.71 4.86
C ASP A 105 0.31 2.42 3.55
N ALA A 106 -0.49 1.35 3.49
CA ALA A 106 -1.28 0.99 2.31
C ALA A 106 -2.40 2.00 2.00
N ASN A 107 -3.05 2.56 3.01
CA ASN A 107 -4.04 3.62 2.86
C ASN A 107 -3.38 4.93 2.45
N CYS A 108 -2.21 5.26 3.01
CA CYS A 108 -1.41 6.38 2.54
C CYS A 108 -1.06 6.20 1.04
N PHE A 109 -0.59 5.01 0.66
CA PHE A 109 -0.31 4.69 -0.74
C PHE A 109 -1.52 4.94 -1.65
N ALA A 110 -2.70 4.40 -1.31
CA ALA A 110 -3.92 4.60 -2.09
C ALA A 110 -4.33 6.09 -2.18
N VAL A 111 -4.24 6.82 -1.07
CA VAL A 111 -4.56 8.26 -1.02
C VAL A 111 -3.58 9.09 -1.87
N SER A 112 -2.29 8.79 -1.82
CA SER A 112 -1.27 9.43 -2.66
C SER A 112 -1.62 9.30 -4.14
N GLU A 113 -1.92 8.08 -4.55
CA GLU A 113 -2.17 7.77 -5.95
C GLU A 113 -3.52 8.32 -6.46
N ALA A 114 -4.51 8.43 -5.56
CA ALA A 114 -5.79 9.09 -5.84
C ALA A 114 -5.71 10.62 -5.90
N ALA A 115 -4.86 11.24 -5.06
CA ALA A 115 -4.80 12.69 -4.93
C ALA A 115 -4.05 13.37 -6.08
N ASP A 116 -2.80 12.95 -6.33
CA ASP A 116 -1.96 13.53 -7.39
C ASP A 116 -1.04 12.50 -8.09
N GLY A 117 -1.30 11.21 -7.89
CA GLY A 117 -0.60 10.13 -8.55
C GLY A 117 -1.30 9.59 -9.80
N ALA A 118 -1.16 8.29 -10.05
CA ALA A 118 -1.60 7.62 -11.28
C ALA A 118 -3.13 7.52 -11.44
N ALA A 119 -3.87 7.69 -10.35
CA ALA A 119 -5.31 7.66 -10.31
C ALA A 119 -5.93 9.03 -10.00
N GLN A 120 -5.20 10.12 -10.24
CA GLN A 120 -5.75 11.47 -10.09
C GLN A 120 -7.05 11.63 -10.87
N GLY A 121 -8.10 12.11 -10.19
CA GLY A 121 -9.43 12.31 -10.76
C GLY A 121 -10.36 11.11 -10.70
N ALA A 122 -9.89 9.94 -10.26
CA ALA A 122 -10.74 8.79 -9.94
C ALA A 122 -11.56 9.04 -8.65
N ALA A 123 -12.80 8.56 -8.64
CA ALA A 123 -13.66 8.60 -7.47
C ALA A 123 -13.36 7.43 -6.53
N ALA A 124 -13.05 6.25 -7.07
CA ALA A 124 -12.70 5.05 -6.32
C ALA A 124 -11.35 4.49 -6.80
N VAL A 125 -10.41 4.38 -5.86
CA VAL A 125 -9.06 3.88 -6.12
C VAL A 125 -8.75 2.75 -5.16
N PHE A 126 -8.29 1.63 -5.70
CA PHE A 126 -7.71 0.55 -4.92
C PHE A 126 -6.20 0.52 -5.12
N GLY A 127 -5.46 0.92 -4.09
CA GLY A 127 -4.01 0.80 -4.07
C GLY A 127 -3.60 -0.60 -3.64
N VAL A 128 -2.74 -1.26 -4.40
CA VAL A 128 -2.22 -2.60 -4.11
C VAL A 128 -0.70 -2.53 -3.99
N ILE A 129 -0.15 -3.09 -2.91
CA ILE A 129 1.30 -3.23 -2.72
C ILE A 129 1.68 -4.69 -2.90
N LEU A 130 2.47 -5.00 -3.93
CA LEU A 130 3.01 -6.33 -4.22
C LEU A 130 4.52 -6.33 -3.94
N GLY A 131 4.91 -6.74 -2.73
CA GLY A 131 6.28 -6.68 -2.23
C GLY A 131 6.68 -7.91 -1.44
N THR A 132 7.32 -7.72 -0.29
CA THR A 132 7.61 -8.81 0.65
C THR A 132 6.34 -9.47 1.19
N GLY A 133 5.27 -8.70 1.28
CA GLY A 133 3.90 -9.14 1.53
C GLY A 133 2.93 -8.57 0.50
N VAL A 134 1.64 -8.68 0.78
CA VAL A 134 0.56 -8.14 -0.05
C VAL A 134 -0.36 -7.27 0.78
N GLY A 135 -0.31 -5.97 0.54
CA GLY A 135 -1.14 -4.97 1.20
C GLY A 135 -2.14 -4.32 0.24
N GLY A 136 -3.17 -3.69 0.80
CA GLY A 136 -4.12 -2.91 0.02
C GLY A 136 -4.68 -1.74 0.80
N GLY A 137 -5.02 -0.67 0.09
CA GLY A 137 -5.68 0.51 0.62
C GLY A 137 -6.77 0.97 -0.32
N ILE A 138 -7.83 1.54 0.25
CA ILE A 138 -8.96 2.06 -0.52
C ILE A 138 -9.02 3.56 -0.33
N ALA A 139 -9.09 4.31 -1.43
CA ALA A 139 -9.35 5.74 -1.42
C ALA A 139 -10.65 6.04 -2.17
N LEU A 140 -11.60 6.70 -1.50
CA LEU A 140 -12.84 7.20 -2.09
C LEU A 140 -12.81 8.72 -2.06
N ASN A 141 -12.96 9.37 -3.22
CA ASN A 141 -12.88 10.81 -3.40
C ASN A 141 -11.62 11.42 -2.73
N GLY A 142 -10.48 10.76 -2.93
CA GLY A 142 -9.19 11.15 -2.35
C GLY A 142 -9.08 10.97 -0.83
N ARG A 143 -10.02 10.28 -0.17
CA ARG A 143 -9.99 10.01 1.27
C ARG A 143 -9.83 8.53 1.56
N PRO A 144 -9.03 8.13 2.55
CA PRO A 144 -8.86 6.73 2.89
C PRO A 144 -10.13 6.15 3.48
N VAL A 145 -10.42 4.88 3.18
CA VAL A 145 -11.46 4.11 3.84
C VAL A 145 -10.81 3.18 4.84
N SER A 146 -10.92 3.50 6.13
CA SER A 146 -10.39 2.64 7.21
C SER A 146 -11.32 1.47 7.53
N GLY A 147 -12.63 1.66 7.36
CA GLY A 147 -13.66 0.71 7.77
C GLY A 147 -13.85 0.63 9.30
N LEU A 148 -14.96 0.02 9.75
CA LEU A 148 -15.33 -0.05 11.16
C LEU A 148 -14.29 -0.76 12.03
N ASN A 149 -13.64 -1.79 11.50
CA ASN A 149 -12.65 -2.61 12.20
C ASN A 149 -11.19 -2.15 11.98
N ALA A 150 -10.99 -1.05 11.22
CA ALA A 150 -9.69 -0.55 10.78
C ALA A 150 -8.85 -1.56 9.98
N VAL A 151 -9.51 -2.35 9.13
CA VAL A 151 -8.93 -3.40 8.27
C VAL A 151 -9.46 -3.35 6.82
N ALA A 152 -10.12 -2.26 6.43
CA ALA A 152 -10.52 -2.11 5.04
C ALA A 152 -9.27 -2.07 4.14
N GLY A 153 -9.30 -2.83 3.04
CA GLY A 153 -8.15 -2.98 2.15
C GLY A 153 -7.23 -4.16 2.48
N GLU A 154 -7.43 -4.88 3.59
CA GLU A 154 -6.67 -6.10 3.97
C GLU A 154 -7.01 -7.33 3.09
N TRP A 155 -7.03 -7.14 1.77
CA TRP A 155 -7.39 -8.13 0.76
C TRP A 155 -6.41 -9.31 0.75
N GLY A 156 -5.12 -9.08 1.03
CA GLY A 156 -4.06 -10.09 1.03
C GLY A 156 -4.31 -11.27 1.97
N HIS A 157 -5.08 -11.07 3.04
CA HIS A 157 -5.44 -12.10 4.02
C HIS A 157 -6.74 -12.85 3.73
N ASN A 158 -7.39 -12.57 2.58
CA ASN A 158 -8.54 -13.34 2.11
C ASN A 158 -8.06 -14.56 1.29
N PRO A 159 -8.84 -15.65 1.21
CA PRO A 159 -8.46 -16.80 0.40
C PRO A 159 -8.34 -16.45 -1.08
N LEU A 160 -7.42 -17.09 -1.80
CA LEU A 160 -7.31 -16.98 -3.26
C LEU A 160 -8.67 -17.36 -3.89
N PRO A 161 -9.29 -16.47 -4.71
CA PRO A 161 -10.56 -16.77 -5.36
C PRO A 161 -10.44 -17.88 -6.41
N TRP A 162 -11.47 -18.74 -6.48
CA TRP A 162 -11.56 -19.88 -7.40
C TRP A 162 -10.25 -20.70 -7.48
N PRO A 163 -9.72 -21.20 -6.35
CA PRO A 163 -8.45 -21.91 -6.36
C PRO A 163 -8.62 -23.27 -7.06
N ARG A 164 -7.66 -23.60 -7.90
CA ARG A 164 -7.53 -24.90 -8.58
C ARG A 164 -7.13 -25.99 -7.58
N ASP A 165 -7.24 -27.25 -7.98
CA ASP A 165 -6.95 -28.38 -7.08
C ASP A 165 -5.48 -28.39 -6.61
N ASP A 166 -4.55 -27.98 -7.46
CA ASP A 166 -3.12 -27.82 -7.15
C ASP A 166 -2.83 -26.58 -6.28
N GLU A 167 -3.81 -25.70 -6.07
CA GLU A 167 -3.71 -24.50 -5.23
C GLU A 167 -4.38 -24.70 -3.86
N ARG A 168 -4.98 -25.87 -3.60
CA ARG A 168 -5.69 -26.19 -2.34
C ARG A 168 -4.87 -27.13 -1.45
N PRO A 169 -4.86 -26.92 -0.12
CA PRO A 169 -5.49 -25.82 0.64
C PRO A 169 -4.73 -24.48 0.52
N GLY A 170 -3.62 -24.46 -0.22
CA GLY A 170 -2.71 -23.33 -0.34
C GLY A 170 -1.72 -23.25 0.84
N PRO A 171 -0.65 -22.44 0.71
CA PRO A 171 0.34 -22.30 1.78
C PRO A 171 -0.25 -21.68 3.05
N ARG A 172 0.34 -22.01 4.22
CA ARG A 172 -0.01 -21.38 5.50
C ARG A 172 0.37 -19.90 5.49
N CYS A 173 -0.53 -19.05 5.93
CA CYS A 173 -0.29 -17.63 6.16
C CYS A 173 0.03 -17.38 7.64
N TYR A 174 0.84 -16.35 7.92
CA TYR A 174 1.15 -15.97 9.29
C TYR A 174 -0.08 -15.50 10.09
N CYS A 175 -1.17 -15.12 9.42
CA CYS A 175 -2.43 -14.76 10.06
C CYS A 175 -3.15 -15.96 10.69
N GLY A 176 -2.62 -17.19 10.54
CA GLY A 176 -3.16 -18.42 11.11
C GLY A 176 -4.06 -19.21 10.16
N LEU A 177 -4.38 -18.67 8.98
CA LEU A 177 -5.18 -19.31 7.94
C LEU A 177 -4.29 -19.95 6.86
N SER A 178 -4.90 -20.53 5.82
CA SER A 178 -4.19 -21.10 4.66
C SER A 178 -4.81 -20.59 3.36
N GLY A 179 -3.97 -20.48 2.33
CA GLY A 179 -4.40 -20.06 1.00
C GLY A 179 -4.75 -18.57 0.89
N CYS A 180 -4.22 -17.72 1.77
CA CYS A 180 -4.38 -16.27 1.65
C CYS A 180 -3.74 -15.75 0.36
N ILE A 181 -4.34 -14.76 -0.29
CA ILE A 181 -3.83 -14.14 -1.53
C ILE A 181 -2.34 -13.77 -1.44
N GLU A 182 -1.89 -13.27 -0.29
CA GLU A 182 -0.49 -12.95 -0.02
C GLU A 182 0.48 -14.12 -0.23
N THR A 183 0.07 -15.33 0.11
CA THR A 183 0.92 -16.53 0.00
C THR A 183 1.07 -17.00 -1.45
N PHE A 184 0.38 -16.34 -2.38
CA PHE A 184 0.53 -16.55 -3.82
C PHE A 184 1.12 -15.32 -4.54
N LEU A 185 0.85 -14.11 -4.05
CA LEU A 185 1.11 -12.87 -4.80
C LEU A 185 2.26 -12.01 -4.25
N SER A 186 2.88 -12.40 -3.13
CA SER A 186 4.11 -11.75 -2.63
C SER A 186 5.33 -12.15 -3.46
N GLY A 187 6.40 -11.35 -3.40
CA GLY A 187 7.70 -11.65 -4.02
C GLY A 187 8.28 -13.00 -3.60
N PRO A 188 8.33 -13.31 -2.28
CA PRO A 188 8.72 -14.63 -1.81
C PRO A 188 7.82 -15.76 -2.34
N ALA A 189 6.51 -15.54 -2.45
CA ALA A 189 5.59 -16.53 -3.02
C ALA A 189 5.85 -16.81 -4.50
N LEU A 190 6.13 -15.77 -5.30
CA LEU A 190 6.48 -15.92 -6.72
C LEU A 190 7.79 -16.71 -6.90
N ALA A 191 8.83 -16.39 -6.12
CA ALA A 191 10.08 -17.13 -6.13
C ALA A 191 9.89 -18.59 -5.72
N HIS A 192 9.07 -18.83 -4.69
CA HIS A 192 8.77 -20.18 -4.21
C HIS A 192 7.96 -21.01 -5.23
N ASP A 193 7.00 -20.40 -5.92
CA ASP A 193 6.25 -21.05 -7.00
C ASP A 193 7.18 -21.47 -8.15
N HIS A 194 8.14 -20.61 -8.52
CA HIS A 194 9.15 -20.96 -9.51
C HIS A 194 10.00 -22.14 -9.06
N LEU A 195 10.57 -22.07 -7.86
CA LEU A 195 11.38 -23.14 -7.28
C LEU A 195 10.64 -24.48 -7.24
N THR A 196 9.35 -24.46 -6.88
CA THR A 196 8.53 -25.67 -6.80
C THR A 196 8.28 -26.27 -8.17
N ALA A 197 8.08 -25.42 -9.19
CA ALA A 197 7.77 -25.86 -10.54
C ALA A 197 9.01 -26.31 -11.34
N THR A 198 10.19 -25.71 -11.07
CA THR A 198 11.39 -25.89 -11.91
C THR A 198 12.57 -26.52 -11.17
N GLY A 199 12.59 -26.48 -9.84
CA GLY A 199 13.75 -26.83 -9.03
C GLY A 199 14.80 -25.73 -8.93
N GLU A 200 14.59 -24.57 -9.57
CA GLU A 200 15.55 -23.45 -9.57
C GLU A 200 15.14 -22.33 -8.61
N ASN A 201 16.07 -21.91 -7.75
CA ASN A 201 15.83 -20.80 -6.84
C ASN A 201 16.25 -19.47 -7.50
N LEU A 202 15.27 -18.71 -7.99
CA LEU A 202 15.48 -17.43 -8.66
C LEU A 202 14.72 -16.30 -7.96
N SER A 203 15.29 -15.10 -8.00
CA SER A 203 14.58 -13.90 -7.57
C SER A 203 13.48 -13.52 -8.58
N PRO A 204 12.41 -12.83 -8.18
CA PRO A 204 11.39 -12.36 -9.12
C PRO A 204 11.94 -11.54 -10.31
N PRO A 205 12.91 -10.63 -10.13
CA PRO A 205 13.58 -9.97 -11.26
C PRO A 205 14.29 -10.95 -12.22
N ASP A 206 14.96 -11.97 -11.70
CA ASP A 206 15.65 -12.96 -12.55
C ASP A 206 14.65 -13.84 -13.31
N ILE A 207 13.53 -14.21 -12.67
CA ILE A 207 12.42 -14.93 -13.34
C ILE A 207 11.88 -14.07 -14.50
N ALA A 208 11.65 -12.78 -14.26
CA ALA A 208 11.20 -11.86 -15.30
C ALA A 208 12.21 -11.74 -16.45
N ALA A 209 13.48 -11.54 -16.15
CA ALA A 209 14.54 -11.43 -17.15
C ALA A 209 14.68 -12.70 -17.99
N ARG A 210 14.55 -13.89 -17.39
CA ARG A 210 14.56 -15.16 -18.12
C ARG A 210 13.34 -15.33 -19.02
N ALA A 211 12.15 -14.97 -18.55
CA ALA A 211 10.95 -15.01 -19.37
C ALA A 211 11.07 -14.08 -20.58
N GLU A 212 11.62 -12.87 -20.40
CA GLU A 212 11.92 -11.94 -21.49
C GLU A 212 12.96 -12.51 -22.49
N ALA A 213 13.90 -13.32 -22.01
CA ALA A 213 14.86 -14.05 -22.83
C ALA A 213 14.28 -15.32 -23.50
N GLY A 214 12.99 -15.62 -23.32
CA GLY A 214 12.30 -16.75 -23.95
C GLY A 214 12.33 -18.06 -23.15
N ASP A 215 12.69 -18.03 -21.87
CA ASP A 215 12.61 -19.20 -20.99
C ASP A 215 11.13 -19.57 -20.72
N ALA A 216 10.73 -20.73 -21.25
CA ALA A 216 9.34 -21.20 -21.16
C ALA A 216 8.90 -21.52 -19.71
N ALA A 217 9.83 -21.93 -18.84
CA ALA A 217 9.49 -22.26 -17.46
C ALA A 217 9.28 -20.99 -16.63
N ALA A 218 10.12 -19.97 -16.85
CA ALA A 218 9.95 -18.65 -16.24
C ALA A 218 8.67 -17.95 -16.74
N ASP A 219 8.36 -18.04 -18.04
CA ASP A 219 7.11 -17.50 -18.58
C ASP A 219 5.88 -18.22 -17.99
N ALA A 220 5.93 -19.55 -17.86
CA ALA A 220 4.86 -20.31 -17.22
C ALA A 220 4.64 -19.93 -15.75
N THR A 221 5.71 -19.63 -15.00
CA THR A 221 5.62 -19.08 -13.63
C THR A 221 4.89 -17.74 -13.62
N LEU A 222 5.26 -16.81 -14.50
CA LEU A 222 4.63 -15.49 -14.55
C LEU A 222 3.18 -15.58 -15.02
N ALA A 223 2.85 -16.49 -15.94
CA ALA A 223 1.48 -16.73 -16.36
C ALA A 223 0.59 -17.25 -15.22
N ARG A 224 1.10 -18.16 -14.36
CA ARG A 224 0.38 -18.59 -13.15
C ARG A 224 0.17 -17.42 -12.17
N TYR A 225 1.19 -16.59 -12.00
CA TYR A 225 1.11 -15.40 -11.15
C TYR A 225 0.05 -14.41 -11.66
N GLU A 226 0.05 -14.11 -12.96
CA GLU A 226 -0.91 -13.22 -13.62
C GLU A 226 -2.34 -13.72 -13.51
N ASP A 227 -2.58 -15.03 -13.66
CA ASP A 227 -3.88 -15.66 -13.48
C ASP A 227 -4.40 -15.53 -12.03
N ARG A 228 -3.53 -15.76 -11.05
CA ARG A 228 -3.86 -15.60 -9.62
C ARG A 228 -4.14 -14.14 -9.27
N LEU A 229 -3.34 -13.21 -9.77
CA LEU A 229 -3.55 -11.77 -9.58
C LEU A 229 -4.85 -11.31 -10.24
N ALA A 230 -5.17 -11.79 -11.44
CA ALA A 230 -6.42 -11.47 -12.12
C ALA A 230 -7.65 -11.96 -11.34
N ARG A 231 -7.64 -13.20 -10.83
CA ARG A 231 -8.71 -13.74 -9.97
C ARG A 231 -8.88 -12.93 -8.69
N ALA A 232 -7.77 -12.58 -8.04
CA ALA A 232 -7.77 -11.83 -6.79
C ALA A 232 -8.22 -10.37 -6.97
N LEU A 233 -7.85 -9.70 -8.06
CA LEU A 233 -8.33 -8.35 -8.35
C LEU A 233 -9.77 -8.33 -8.85
N ALA A 234 -10.23 -9.37 -9.55
CA ALA A 234 -11.61 -9.47 -10.01
C ALA A 234 -12.63 -9.48 -8.85
N THR A 235 -12.30 -10.09 -7.70
CA THR A 235 -13.17 -10.00 -6.52
C THR A 235 -13.22 -8.59 -5.95
N VAL A 236 -12.12 -7.83 -6.01
CA VAL A 236 -12.14 -6.41 -5.63
C VAL A 236 -13.00 -5.60 -6.59
N ILE A 237 -12.87 -5.82 -7.90
CA ILE A 237 -13.70 -5.15 -8.90
C ILE A 237 -15.19 -5.45 -8.67
N ASN A 238 -15.57 -6.72 -8.46
CA ASN A 238 -16.96 -7.09 -8.22
C ASN A 238 -17.56 -6.51 -6.92
N LEU A 239 -16.74 -6.13 -5.93
CA LEU A 239 -17.20 -5.65 -4.63
C LEU A 239 -17.10 -4.12 -4.48
N LEU A 240 -16.02 -3.54 -4.97
CA LEU A 240 -15.70 -2.12 -4.83
C LEU A 240 -15.94 -1.33 -6.11
N ASP A 241 -15.83 -1.98 -7.27
CA ASP A 241 -15.93 -1.38 -8.60
C ASP A 241 -15.07 -0.10 -8.76
N PRO A 242 -13.74 -0.18 -8.57
CA PRO A 242 -12.90 1.01 -8.59
C PRO A 242 -12.67 1.50 -10.02
N ASP A 243 -12.55 2.83 -10.19
CA ASP A 243 -12.12 3.43 -11.46
C ASP A 243 -10.68 3.02 -11.82
N ALA A 244 -9.84 2.83 -10.79
CA ALA A 244 -8.44 2.47 -10.95
C ALA A 244 -7.93 1.55 -9.83
N ILE A 245 -7.15 0.56 -10.23
CA ILE A 245 -6.29 -0.24 -9.38
C ILE A 245 -4.84 0.20 -9.64
N VAL A 246 -4.14 0.65 -8.60
CA VAL A 246 -2.77 1.15 -8.71
C VAL A 246 -1.82 0.16 -8.04
N LEU A 247 -0.87 -0.38 -8.81
CA LEU A 247 0.11 -1.34 -8.30
C LEU A 247 1.38 -0.61 -7.85
N GLY A 248 1.80 -0.85 -6.61
CA GLY A 248 3.09 -0.48 -6.05
C GLY A 248 3.84 -1.71 -5.50
N GLY A 249 5.02 -1.47 -4.91
CA GLY A 249 5.90 -2.54 -4.42
C GLY A 249 6.78 -3.14 -5.51
N GLY A 250 7.75 -3.97 -5.12
CA GLY A 250 8.79 -4.47 -6.02
C GLY A 250 8.28 -5.22 -7.25
N LEU A 251 7.19 -5.99 -7.11
CA LEU A 251 6.60 -6.74 -8.22
C LEU A 251 5.78 -5.87 -9.18
N SER A 252 5.41 -4.64 -8.80
CA SER A 252 4.76 -3.71 -9.72
C SER A 252 5.65 -3.32 -10.91
N ASN A 253 6.97 -3.50 -10.80
CA ASN A 253 7.91 -3.24 -11.90
C ASN A 253 7.79 -4.25 -13.06
N LEU A 254 7.02 -5.33 -12.89
CA LEU A 254 6.76 -6.31 -13.94
C LEU A 254 5.77 -5.72 -14.95
N SER A 255 6.30 -5.09 -16.01
CA SER A 255 5.53 -4.37 -17.02
C SER A 255 4.41 -5.21 -17.67
N ARG A 256 4.64 -6.52 -17.82
CA ARG A 256 3.66 -7.47 -18.37
C ARG A 256 2.35 -7.55 -17.58
N LEU A 257 2.36 -7.25 -16.28
CA LEU A 257 1.14 -7.28 -15.45
C LEU A 257 0.07 -6.34 -15.99
N TYR A 258 0.45 -5.15 -16.44
CA TYR A 258 -0.46 -4.11 -16.91
C TYR A 258 -1.15 -4.46 -18.23
N ALA A 259 -0.55 -5.35 -19.04
CA ALA A 259 -1.14 -5.81 -20.29
C ALA A 259 -1.91 -7.13 -20.11
N ASN A 260 -1.36 -8.06 -19.32
CA ASN A 260 -1.87 -9.42 -19.25
C ASN A 260 -3.01 -9.58 -18.23
N VAL A 261 -2.89 -8.98 -17.05
CA VAL A 261 -3.91 -9.13 -15.99
C VAL A 261 -5.28 -8.59 -16.44
N PRO A 262 -5.40 -7.39 -17.06
CA PRO A 262 -6.70 -6.90 -17.51
C PRO A 262 -7.37 -7.79 -18.56
N ARG A 263 -6.59 -8.44 -19.42
CA ARG A 263 -7.12 -9.38 -20.44
C ARG A 263 -7.74 -10.63 -19.83
N LEU A 264 -7.43 -10.94 -18.58
CA LEU A 264 -7.97 -12.10 -17.86
C LEU A 264 -9.25 -11.78 -17.08
N TRP A 265 -9.58 -10.50 -16.87
CA TRP A 265 -10.70 -10.11 -16.00
C TRP A 265 -12.08 -10.46 -16.54
N GLY A 266 -12.28 -10.45 -17.86
CA GLY A 266 -13.58 -10.79 -18.46
C GLY A 266 -14.09 -12.21 -18.12
N LYS A 267 -13.23 -13.07 -17.57
CA LYS A 267 -13.63 -14.40 -17.08
C LYS A 267 -14.24 -14.38 -15.67
N TRP A 268 -13.93 -13.36 -14.87
CA TRP A 268 -14.11 -13.37 -13.42
C TRP A 268 -14.92 -12.17 -12.90
N VAL A 269 -14.91 -11.05 -13.63
CA VAL A 269 -15.70 -9.86 -13.32
C VAL A 269 -17.10 -10.02 -13.88
N PHE A 270 -18.12 -9.70 -13.08
CA PHE A 270 -19.53 -9.77 -13.46
C PHE A 270 -19.91 -8.53 -14.30
N SER A 271 -19.33 -8.43 -15.49
CA SER A 271 -19.60 -7.35 -16.45
C SER A 271 -19.30 -7.81 -17.88
N ASP A 272 -19.98 -7.23 -18.86
CA ASP A 272 -19.71 -7.46 -20.28
C ASP A 272 -18.36 -6.82 -20.70
N GLU A 273 -18.01 -5.68 -20.08
CA GLU A 273 -16.76 -4.96 -20.28
C GLU A 273 -16.18 -4.50 -18.94
N VAL A 274 -14.87 -4.60 -18.77
CA VAL A 274 -14.16 -4.18 -17.55
C VAL A 274 -13.40 -2.89 -17.84
N ALA A 275 -13.95 -1.76 -17.39
CA ALA A 275 -13.37 -0.43 -17.62
C ALA A 275 -12.36 0.00 -16.53
N THR A 276 -12.31 -0.70 -15.39
CA THR A 276 -11.32 -0.46 -14.32
C THR A 276 -9.90 -0.43 -14.90
N ARG A 277 -9.14 0.62 -14.61
CA ARG A 277 -7.76 0.75 -15.11
C ARG A 277 -6.77 0.07 -14.17
N LEU A 278 -5.86 -0.75 -14.70
CA LEU A 278 -4.68 -1.22 -13.96
C LEU A 278 -3.47 -0.35 -14.32
N VAL A 279 -2.90 0.37 -13.36
CA VAL A 279 -1.80 1.32 -13.63
C VAL A 279 -0.66 1.20 -12.62
N PRO A 280 0.59 1.51 -13.02
CA PRO A 280 1.70 1.61 -12.08
C PRO A 280 1.56 2.82 -11.17
N ALA A 281 2.05 2.71 -9.93
CA ALA A 281 2.17 3.85 -9.03
C ALA A 281 3.04 4.94 -9.65
N ARG A 282 2.60 6.19 -9.55
CA ARG A 282 3.35 7.34 -10.08
C ARG A 282 4.50 7.73 -9.17
N HIS A 283 4.26 7.70 -7.85
CA HIS A 283 5.21 8.25 -6.88
C HIS A 283 6.11 7.17 -6.24
N GLY A 284 5.89 5.88 -6.55
CA GLY A 284 6.70 4.77 -6.06
C GLY A 284 6.88 4.82 -4.53
N ASP A 285 8.13 4.73 -4.08
CA ASP A 285 8.50 4.81 -2.66
C ASP A 285 8.05 6.11 -1.97
N ALA A 286 7.85 7.20 -2.70
CA ALA A 286 7.38 8.46 -2.12
C ALA A 286 5.87 8.46 -1.83
N SER A 287 5.12 7.44 -2.27
CA SER A 287 3.67 7.39 -2.10
C SER A 287 3.25 7.32 -0.63
N GLY A 288 4.04 6.67 0.23
CA GLY A 288 3.74 6.61 1.68
C GLY A 288 3.71 8.00 2.31
N VAL A 289 4.80 8.76 2.17
CA VAL A 289 4.92 10.10 2.76
C VAL A 289 3.98 11.13 2.11
N ARG A 290 3.74 11.02 0.79
CA ARG A 290 2.77 11.87 0.09
C ARG A 290 1.35 11.59 0.54
N GLY A 291 1.01 10.32 0.68
CA GLY A 291 -0.27 9.85 1.19
C GLY A 291 -0.56 10.38 2.57
N ALA A 292 0.43 10.29 3.46
CA ALA A 292 0.37 10.86 4.80
C ALA A 292 0.05 12.37 4.75
N ALA A 293 0.74 13.13 3.89
CA ALA A 293 0.43 14.55 3.71
C ALA A 293 -1.02 14.78 3.21
N TRP A 294 -1.49 13.95 2.28
CA TRP A 294 -2.82 14.03 1.68
C TRP A 294 -3.96 13.51 2.56
N LEU A 295 -3.68 12.94 3.75
CA LEU A 295 -4.72 12.71 4.78
C LEU A 295 -5.43 13.99 5.18
N TRP A 296 -4.82 15.14 4.92
CA TRP A 296 -5.42 16.47 5.02
C TRP A 296 -5.64 17.06 3.61
N PRO A 297 -6.66 16.58 2.87
CA PRO A 297 -6.97 17.14 1.56
C PRO A 297 -7.32 18.62 1.70
N ALA A 298 -7.09 19.40 0.66
CA ALA A 298 -7.61 20.77 0.60
C ALA A 298 -9.13 20.70 0.85
N GLU A 299 -9.67 21.55 1.71
CA GLU A 299 -11.11 21.63 1.86
C GLU A 299 -11.70 21.87 0.47
N ILE A 300 -12.45 20.88 -0.03
CA ILE A 300 -13.31 21.09 -1.17
C ILE A 300 -14.33 22.09 -0.64
N SER A 301 -14.18 23.36 -1.02
CA SER A 301 -15.27 24.33 -0.89
C SER A 301 -16.50 23.61 -1.42
N SER A 302 -17.42 23.27 -0.53
CA SER A 302 -18.69 22.69 -0.89
C SER A 302 -19.32 23.71 -1.82
N ARG A 303 -19.23 23.47 -3.13
CA ARG A 303 -20.02 24.22 -4.09
C ARG A 303 -21.48 23.88 -3.74
N PRO A 304 -22.31 24.90 -3.51
CA PRO A 304 -23.71 24.72 -3.16
C PRO A 304 -24.47 23.95 -4.24
#